data_AF-A0A2V6FU58-F1
#
_entry.id   AF-A0A2V6FU58-F1
#
_cell.length_a   1.000
_cell.length_b   1.000
_cell.length_c   1.000
_cell.angle_alpha   90.00
_cell.angle_beta   90.00
_cell.angle_gamma   90.00
#
_symmetry.space_group_name_H-M   'P 1'
#
loop_
_entity.id
_entity.type
_entity.pdbx_description
1 polymer ?
#
loop_
_entity_poly.entity_id
_entity_poly.type
_entity_poly.pdbx_seq_one_letter_code
_entity_poly.pdbx_strand_id
1 'polypeptide(L)'
;MTRLISARRAALLVLGCLWWSGCSPSGETGLNGEKDPNYLAGRSLRTALNYTAAIEAFEKALETNPRSAAAHLELGLIYYQNVGTNWARAIYHFEKYLALRPKANNADLIRQDIDNCKLALAKEVPYTPGNELVRREVERLARENVDLRQQLEDLKAQLALRPATAANGGAAFSPVNPSNPKPLLPAQAASNPAVQYGQAAERPTASPASDETARSTTASKSHVVRSGDTPYAIARSYGVKLASLLGANPGMDPRRLRPGQTVVIPLQ
;
A
#
# COMPACT_ATOMS: atom_id res chain seq x y z
N MET A 1 -16.21 21.07 82.37
CA MET A 1 -14.75 20.93 82.20
C MET A 1 -14.45 19.45 82.06
N THR A 2 -13.85 18.88 81.03
CA THR A 2 -13.29 19.42 79.79
C THR A 2 -13.10 18.24 78.83
N ARG A 3 -13.46 18.48 77.57
CA ARG A 3 -13.13 17.70 76.36
C ARG A 3 -11.68 17.19 76.41
N LEU A 4 -11.42 15.93 76.03
CA LEU A 4 -10.18 15.45 75.34
C LEU A 4 -10.00 13.93 75.53
N ILE A 5 -10.71 13.07 74.80
CA ILE A 5 -10.24 11.76 74.28
C ILE A 5 -11.31 11.29 73.26
N SER A 6 -11.29 11.85 72.05
CA SER A 6 -12.10 11.28 70.95
C SER A 6 -11.45 11.48 69.57
N ALA A 7 -10.13 11.68 69.53
CA ALA A 7 -9.43 12.06 68.29
C ALA A 7 -8.21 11.18 67.96
N ARG A 8 -8.10 9.96 68.53
CA ARG A 8 -6.95 9.07 68.27
C ARG A 8 -7.28 7.67 67.76
N ARG A 9 -8.55 7.31 67.57
CA ARG A 9 -8.94 6.01 66.98
C ARG A 9 -9.53 6.11 65.57
N ALA A 10 -9.68 7.31 65.02
CA ALA A 10 -10.14 7.54 63.65
C ALA A 10 -8.99 7.84 62.65
N ALA A 11 -7.74 7.52 63.02
CA ALA A 11 -6.55 7.83 62.20
C ALA A 11 -5.83 6.59 61.64
N LEU A 12 -6.40 5.39 61.80
CA LEU A 12 -5.78 4.12 61.35
C LEU A 12 -6.70 3.25 60.47
N LEU A 13 -7.79 3.82 59.94
CA LEU A 13 -8.64 3.21 58.91
C LEU A 13 -9.01 4.23 57.82
N VAL A 14 -8.06 5.09 57.43
CA VAL A 14 -8.12 5.89 56.20
C VAL A 14 -6.86 5.71 55.34
N LEU A 15 -5.86 4.97 55.84
CA LEU A 15 -4.60 4.70 55.15
C LEU A 15 -4.62 3.36 54.36
N GLY A 16 -5.78 2.95 53.85
CA GLY A 16 -5.97 1.68 53.13
C GLY A 16 -6.73 1.79 51.80
N CYS A 17 -7.19 2.99 51.41
CA CYS A 17 -7.92 3.22 50.16
C CYS A 17 -7.19 4.17 49.21
N LEU A 18 -5.86 4.22 49.27
CA LEU A 18 -5.00 4.86 48.25
C LEU A 18 -4.19 3.85 47.44
N TRP A 19 -4.45 2.55 47.63
CA TRP A 19 -3.78 1.45 46.92
C TRP A 19 -4.66 0.79 45.84
N TRP A 20 -5.75 1.45 45.43
CA TRP A 20 -6.50 1.06 44.23
C TRP A 20 -7.13 2.24 43.49
N SER A 21 -6.54 3.42 43.59
CA SER A 21 -6.64 4.41 42.51
C SER A 21 -5.55 4.10 41.48
N GLY A 22 -5.61 2.88 40.94
CA GLY A 22 -5.00 2.59 39.65
C GLY A 22 -5.80 3.37 38.61
N CYS A 23 -5.48 4.65 38.44
CA CYS A 23 -5.75 5.34 37.19
C CYS A 23 -5.05 4.52 36.11
N SER A 24 -5.82 3.68 35.42
CA SER A 24 -5.38 3.09 34.15
C SER A 24 -4.99 4.26 33.25
N PRO A 25 -3.73 4.38 32.80
CA PRO A 25 -3.40 5.37 31.79
C PRO A 25 -4.09 4.91 30.51
N SER A 26 -5.25 5.49 30.25
CA SER A 26 -5.96 5.36 29.00
C SER A 26 -5.07 5.89 27.87
N GLY A 27 -4.36 4.98 27.18
CA GLY A 27 -3.86 5.24 25.83
C GLY A 27 -2.39 5.65 25.65
N GLU A 28 -1.48 5.39 26.58
CA GLU A 28 -0.06 5.79 26.42
C GLU A 28 0.89 4.69 25.91
N THR A 29 0.44 3.74 25.09
CA THR A 29 1.36 2.84 24.35
C THR A 29 1.87 3.43 23.04
N GLY A 30 1.75 4.75 22.86
CA GLY A 30 2.12 5.48 21.64
C GLY A 30 3.34 6.39 21.72
N LEU A 31 3.82 6.72 22.93
CA LEU A 31 4.80 7.80 23.16
C LEU A 31 6.26 7.36 23.07
N ASN A 32 6.56 6.05 23.04
CA ASN A 32 7.95 5.58 23.02
C ASN A 32 8.65 5.87 21.69
N GLY A 33 7.90 5.92 20.58
CA GLY A 33 8.46 6.29 19.27
C GLY A 33 8.77 7.78 19.13
N GLU A 34 8.06 8.64 19.87
CA GLU A 34 8.21 10.10 19.80
C GLU A 34 9.42 10.63 20.59
N LYS A 35 9.96 9.80 21.50
CA LYS A 35 11.17 10.11 22.29
C LYS A 35 12.47 9.63 21.62
N ASP A 36 12.37 8.92 20.49
CA ASP A 36 13.56 8.44 19.77
C ASP A 36 14.36 9.63 19.22
N PRO A 37 15.68 9.72 19.48
CA PRO A 37 16.50 10.86 19.06
C PRO A 37 16.56 11.00 17.53
N ASN A 38 16.55 9.90 16.79
CA ASN A 38 16.54 9.92 15.33
C ASN A 38 15.17 10.39 14.81
N TYR A 39 14.07 10.03 15.47
CA TYR A 39 12.75 10.55 15.13
C TYR A 39 12.65 12.06 15.34
N LEU A 40 13.17 12.57 16.47
CA LEU A 40 13.20 14.01 16.75
C LEU A 40 14.09 14.75 15.75
N ALA A 41 15.25 14.19 15.39
CA ALA A 41 16.11 14.72 14.34
C ALA A 41 15.36 14.77 13.00
N GLY A 42 14.67 13.70 12.61
CA GLY A 42 13.87 13.64 11.39
C GLY A 42 12.77 14.70 11.35
N ARG A 43 12.09 14.96 12.48
CA ARG A 43 11.11 16.05 12.59
C ARG A 43 11.75 17.42 12.36
N SER A 44 12.90 17.68 12.97
CA SER A 44 13.61 18.96 12.82
C SER A 44 14.03 19.18 11.35
N LEU A 45 14.51 18.13 10.68
CA LEU A 45 14.91 18.16 9.28
C LEU A 45 13.71 18.37 8.35
N ARG A 46 12.56 17.74 8.66
CA ARG A 46 11.31 17.97 7.93
C ARG A 46 10.83 19.41 8.06
N THR A 47 10.90 20.01 9.25
CA THR A 47 10.55 21.43 9.43
C THR A 47 11.50 22.37 8.69
N ALA A 48 12.76 21.94 8.51
CA ALA A 48 13.74 22.63 7.67
C ALA A 48 13.56 22.33 6.16
N LEU A 49 12.50 21.61 5.76
CA LEU A 49 12.20 21.18 4.39
C LEU A 49 13.30 20.30 3.75
N ASN A 50 14.23 19.79 4.57
CA ASN A 50 15.27 18.88 4.12
C ASN A 50 14.73 17.45 4.15
N TYR A 51 13.87 17.14 3.17
CA TYR A 51 13.14 15.87 3.13
C TYR A 51 14.03 14.65 2.94
N THR A 52 15.15 14.76 2.22
CA THR A 52 16.09 13.65 2.01
C THR A 52 16.74 13.23 3.33
N ALA A 53 17.30 14.19 4.08
CA ALA A 53 17.89 13.90 5.38
C ALA A 53 16.83 13.49 6.42
N ALA A 54 15.62 14.05 6.34
CA ALA A 54 14.51 13.65 7.20
C ALA A 54 14.14 12.17 7.02
N ILE A 55 14.10 11.69 5.77
CA ILE A 55 13.85 10.26 5.47
C ILE A 55 14.90 9.38 6.14
N GLU A 56 16.19 9.67 5.97
CA GLU A 56 17.27 8.88 6.57
C GLU A 56 17.17 8.84 8.10
N ALA A 57 16.84 9.96 8.73
CA ALA A 57 16.66 10.03 10.17
C ALA A 57 15.44 9.22 10.65
N PHE A 58 14.31 9.27 9.94
CA PHE A 58 13.16 8.45 10.27
C PHE A 58 13.39 6.95 10.00
N GLU A 59 14.16 6.59 8.97
CA GLU A 59 14.55 5.20 8.71
C GLU A 59 15.43 4.66 9.84
N LYS A 60 16.42 5.42 10.31
CA LYS A 60 17.21 5.06 11.51
C LYS A 60 16.34 4.90 12.76
N ALA A 61 15.32 5.74 12.92
CA ALA A 61 14.36 5.59 14.02
C ALA A 61 13.51 4.30 13.91
N LEU A 62 13.30 3.79 12.69
CA LEU A 62 12.62 2.52 12.46
C LEU A 62 13.56 1.31 12.61
N GLU A 63 14.86 1.48 12.43
CA GLU A 63 15.85 0.44 12.77
C GLU A 63 15.90 0.18 14.28
N THR A 64 15.84 1.24 15.09
CA THR A 64 15.79 1.15 16.55
C THR A 64 14.41 0.72 17.06
N ASN A 65 13.34 1.23 16.45
CA ASN A 65 11.97 0.91 16.80
C ASN A 65 11.08 0.67 15.57
N PRO A 66 11.03 -0.58 15.07
CA PRO A 66 10.22 -0.95 13.90
C PRO A 66 8.70 -0.79 14.11
N ARG A 67 8.25 -0.58 15.35
CA ARG A 67 6.83 -0.38 15.71
C ARG A 67 6.49 1.09 15.97
N SER A 68 7.36 2.02 15.58
CA SER A 68 7.07 3.45 15.69
C SER A 68 6.01 3.88 14.66
N ALA A 69 4.76 3.99 15.12
CA ALA A 69 3.67 4.48 14.29
C ALA A 69 3.94 5.91 13.80
N ALA A 70 4.50 6.78 14.65
CA ALA A 70 4.80 8.17 14.31
C ALA A 70 5.83 8.29 13.18
N ALA A 71 6.90 7.48 13.21
CA ALA A 71 7.92 7.48 12.15
C ALA A 71 7.35 6.98 10.82
N HIS A 72 6.52 5.92 10.83
CA HIS A 72 5.81 5.48 9.64
C HIS A 72 4.88 6.55 9.06
N LEU A 73 4.11 7.26 9.91
CA LEU A 73 3.23 8.33 9.44
C LEU A 73 4.02 9.44 8.73
N GLU A 74 5.10 9.91 9.35
CA GLU A 74 5.93 11.00 8.81
C GLU A 74 6.60 10.61 7.49
N LEU A 75 7.14 9.39 7.38
CA LEU A 75 7.68 8.87 6.12
C LEU A 75 6.61 8.76 5.03
N GLY A 76 5.41 8.26 5.38
CA GLY A 76 4.28 8.17 4.45
C GLY A 76 3.91 9.54 3.87
N LEU A 77 3.83 10.57 4.72
CA LEU A 77 3.54 11.94 4.30
C LEU A 77 4.65 12.53 3.42
N ILE A 78 5.92 12.29 3.75
CA ILE A 78 7.05 12.74 2.93
C ILE A 78 6.97 12.12 1.53
N TYR A 79 6.77 10.80 1.43
CA TYR A 79 6.67 10.12 0.14
C TYR A 79 5.40 10.48 -0.66
N TYR A 80 4.34 10.91 0.03
CA TYR A 80 3.07 11.31 -0.59
C TYR A 80 3.13 12.70 -1.23
N GLN A 81 3.80 13.67 -0.60
CA GLN A 81 3.70 15.09 -0.98
C GLN A 81 5.00 15.75 -1.41
N ASN A 82 6.17 15.12 -1.15
CA ASN A 82 7.45 15.79 -1.28
C ASN A 82 8.39 15.08 -2.29
N VAL A 83 9.68 15.38 -2.19
CA VAL A 83 10.74 15.05 -3.15
C VAL A 83 10.73 13.56 -3.53
N GLY A 84 10.65 13.28 -4.83
CA GLY A 84 10.70 11.92 -5.36
C GLY A 84 9.46 11.11 -5.00
N THR A 85 8.28 11.72 -5.14
CA THR A 85 6.97 11.15 -4.84
C THR A 85 6.92 9.69 -5.25
N ASN A 86 6.65 8.84 -4.27
CA ASN A 86 6.68 7.39 -4.46
C ASN A 86 5.45 6.80 -3.80
N TRP A 87 4.39 6.69 -4.58
CA TRP A 87 3.08 6.21 -4.13
C TRP A 87 3.18 4.84 -3.46
N ALA A 88 4.06 3.95 -3.96
CA ALA A 88 4.27 2.64 -3.38
C ALA A 88 4.87 2.70 -1.95
N ARG A 89 5.90 3.53 -1.73
CA ARG A 89 6.49 3.74 -0.40
C ARG A 89 5.52 4.45 0.55
N ALA A 90 4.75 5.42 0.05
CA ALA A 90 3.71 6.07 0.83
C ALA A 90 2.65 5.06 1.33
N ILE A 91 2.11 4.23 0.43
CA ILE A 91 1.15 3.16 0.76
C ILE A 91 1.72 2.24 1.84
N TYR A 92 2.95 1.74 1.67
CA TYR A 92 3.59 0.84 2.64
C TYR A 92 3.61 1.45 4.05
N HIS A 93 4.05 2.69 4.18
CA HIS A 93 4.18 3.35 5.47
C HIS A 93 2.82 3.71 6.09
N PHE A 94 1.83 4.12 5.28
CA PHE A 94 0.47 4.33 5.73
C PHE A 94 -0.22 3.04 6.20
N GLU A 95 -0.03 1.93 5.50
CA GLU A 95 -0.54 0.62 5.92
C GLU A 95 0.09 0.16 7.24
N LYS A 96 1.40 0.35 7.41
CA LYS A 96 2.08 0.10 8.69
C LYS A 96 1.54 0.99 9.82
N TYR A 97 1.31 2.27 9.55
CA TYR A 97 0.70 3.18 10.52
C TYR A 97 -0.69 2.69 10.95
N LEU A 98 -1.57 2.35 9.99
CA LEU A 98 -2.92 1.86 10.28
C LEU A 98 -2.92 0.49 10.98
N ALA A 99 -1.94 -0.37 10.69
CA ALA A 99 -1.78 -1.64 11.41
C ALA A 99 -1.42 -1.42 12.89
N LEU A 100 -0.62 -0.38 13.20
CA LEU A 100 -0.24 -0.04 14.56
C LEU A 100 -1.31 0.78 15.29
N ARG A 101 -2.03 1.66 14.58
CA ARG A 101 -3.07 2.54 15.13
C ARG A 101 -4.35 2.51 14.27
N PRO A 102 -5.12 1.41 14.28
CA PRO A 102 -6.30 1.25 13.42
C PRO A 102 -7.45 2.21 13.75
N LYS A 103 -7.48 2.74 14.98
CA LYS A 103 -8.49 3.67 15.50
C LYS A 103 -7.93 5.09 15.73
N ALA A 104 -6.85 5.46 15.04
CA ALA A 104 -6.35 6.83 15.12
C ALA A 104 -7.38 7.83 14.58
N ASN A 105 -7.42 9.04 15.13
CA ASN A 105 -8.36 10.08 14.69
C ASN A 105 -8.23 10.44 13.20
N ASN A 106 -7.03 10.27 12.64
CA ASN A 106 -6.74 10.49 11.23
C ASN A 106 -6.83 9.21 10.37
N ALA A 107 -7.27 8.07 10.92
CA ALA A 107 -7.22 6.79 10.21
C ALA A 107 -8.02 6.80 8.91
N ASP A 108 -9.18 7.46 8.87
CA ASP A 108 -10.00 7.57 7.65
C ASP A 108 -9.32 8.41 6.57
N LEU A 109 -8.67 9.52 6.96
CA LEU A 109 -7.88 10.34 6.04
C LEU A 109 -6.72 9.54 5.45
N ILE A 110 -6.01 8.75 6.27
CA ILE A 110 -4.91 7.92 5.79
C ILE A 110 -5.40 6.81 4.84
N ARG A 111 -6.58 6.24 5.08
CA ARG A 111 -7.20 5.29 4.12
C ARG A 111 -7.49 5.96 2.79
N GLN A 112 -8.01 7.19 2.82
CA GLN A 112 -8.26 7.97 1.61
C GLN A 112 -6.95 8.31 0.87
N ASP A 113 -5.89 8.67 1.58
CA ASP A 113 -4.57 8.91 0.98
C ASP A 113 -3.99 7.65 0.33
N ILE A 114 -4.18 6.47 0.94
CA ILE A 114 -3.81 5.18 0.32
C ILE A 114 -4.57 4.97 -0.99
N ASP A 115 -5.88 5.23 -1.03
CA ASP A 115 -6.69 5.08 -2.24
C ASP A 115 -6.22 6.04 -3.34
N ASN A 116 -5.91 7.29 -2.98
CA ASN A 116 -5.35 8.29 -3.90
C ASN A 116 -4.00 7.85 -4.45
N CYS A 117 -3.12 7.32 -3.60
CA CYS A 117 -1.82 6.78 -4.01
C CYS A 117 -1.98 5.60 -4.99
N LYS A 118 -2.92 4.69 -4.72
CA LYS A 118 -3.21 3.55 -5.62
C LYS A 118 -3.69 4.04 -6.98
N LEU A 119 -4.57 5.04 -7.00
CA LEU A 119 -5.05 5.65 -8.24
C LEU A 119 -3.93 6.35 -9.01
N ALA A 120 -3.06 7.10 -8.32
CA ALA A 120 -1.91 7.76 -8.93
C ALA A 120 -0.95 6.74 -9.55
N LEU A 121 -0.64 5.66 -8.81
CA LEU A 121 0.20 4.57 -9.28
C LEU A 121 -0.40 3.90 -10.53
N ALA A 122 -1.72 3.68 -10.56
CA ALA A 122 -2.40 3.10 -11.72
C ALA A 122 -2.29 3.98 -12.99
N LYS A 123 -2.19 5.31 -12.83
CA LYS A 123 -1.99 6.25 -13.96
C LYS A 123 -0.57 6.22 -14.51
N GLU A 124 0.42 5.94 -13.66
CA GLU A 124 1.84 5.89 -14.06
C GLU A 124 2.21 4.61 -14.84
N VAL A 125 1.37 3.57 -14.78
CA VAL A 125 1.61 2.33 -15.52
C VAL A 125 1.54 2.58 -17.03
N PRO A 126 2.61 2.31 -17.80
CA PRO A 126 2.62 2.55 -19.24
C PRO A 126 1.50 1.81 -19.96
N TYR A 127 0.92 2.48 -20.96
CA TYR A 127 -0.06 1.87 -21.85
C TYR A 127 0.57 0.69 -22.59
N THR A 128 0.12 -0.51 -22.21
CA THR A 128 0.32 -1.72 -23.00
C THR A 128 -1.05 -2.33 -23.26
N PRO A 129 -1.30 -2.96 -24.42
CA PRO A 129 -2.58 -3.59 -24.72
C PRO A 129 -3.05 -4.57 -23.63
N GLY A 130 -2.12 -5.18 -22.88
CA GLY A 130 -2.45 -6.07 -21.75
C GLY A 130 -2.96 -5.36 -20.49
N ASN A 131 -2.62 -4.08 -20.30
CA ASN A 131 -3.01 -3.31 -19.11
C ASN A 131 -4.33 -2.53 -19.30
N GLU A 132 -4.89 -2.44 -20.50
CA GLU A 132 -6.10 -1.65 -20.76
C GLU A 132 -7.33 -2.22 -20.04
N LEU A 133 -7.51 -3.55 -20.06
CA LEU A 133 -8.61 -4.19 -19.35
C LEU A 133 -8.51 -3.97 -17.83
N VAL A 134 -7.31 -4.12 -17.28
CA VAL A 134 -7.04 -3.87 -15.85
C VAL A 134 -7.33 -2.41 -15.50
N ARG A 135 -6.94 -1.45 -16.35
CA ARG A 135 -7.20 -0.04 -16.12
C ARG A 135 -8.69 0.30 -16.18
N ARG A 136 -9.42 -0.22 -17.18
CA ARG A 136 -10.87 -0.05 -17.29
C ARG A 136 -11.59 -0.60 -16.06
N GLU A 137 -11.12 -1.73 -15.55
CA GLU A 137 -11.68 -2.34 -14.34
C GLU A 137 -11.37 -1.51 -13.09
N VAL A 138 -10.15 -0.97 -12.95
CA VAL A 138 -9.80 -0.03 -11.86
C VAL A 138 -10.67 1.23 -11.93
N GLU A 139 -10.87 1.80 -13.12
CA GLU A 139 -11.74 2.97 -13.31
C GLU A 139 -13.20 2.65 -12.97
N ARG A 140 -13.68 1.45 -13.34
CA ARG A 140 -15.04 0.96 -13.01
C ARG A 140 -15.21 0.83 -11.50
N LEU A 141 -14.29 0.13 -10.83
CA LEU A 141 -14.30 -0.08 -9.38
C LEU A 141 -14.15 1.23 -8.61
N ALA A 142 -13.38 2.20 -9.12
CA ALA A 142 -13.27 3.52 -8.50
C ALA A 142 -14.62 4.28 -8.54
N ARG A 143 -15.32 4.25 -9.67
CA ARG A 143 -16.67 4.85 -9.78
C ARG A 143 -17.66 4.17 -8.84
N GLU A 144 -17.65 2.84 -8.80
CA GLU A 144 -18.52 2.05 -7.92
C GLU A 144 -18.24 2.33 -6.44
N ASN A 145 -16.98 2.45 -6.03
CA ASN A 145 -16.62 2.84 -4.66
C ASN A 145 -17.14 4.23 -4.28
N VAL A 146 -17.07 5.20 -5.19
CA VAL A 146 -17.61 6.54 -4.96
C VAL A 146 -19.12 6.49 -4.78
N ASP A 147 -19.82 5.76 -5.65
CA ASP A 147 -21.27 5.60 -5.59
C ASP A 147 -21.72 4.90 -4.29
N LEU A 148 -21.06 3.80 -3.92
CA LEU A 148 -21.34 3.09 -2.66
C LEU A 148 -21.08 3.96 -1.42
N ARG A 149 -20.03 4.79 -1.44
CA ARG A 149 -19.77 5.75 -0.36
C ARG A 149 -20.89 6.78 -0.25
N GLN A 150 -21.38 7.29 -1.37
CA GLN A 150 -22.51 8.21 -1.40
C GLN A 150 -23.77 7.54 -0.86
N GLN A 151 -24.08 6.31 -1.30
CA GLN A 151 -25.22 5.54 -0.81
C GLN A 151 -25.16 5.30 0.70
N LEU A 152 -23.96 5.02 1.24
CA LEU A 152 -23.77 4.84 2.68
C LEU A 152 -24.06 6.14 3.45
N GLU A 153 -23.63 7.29 2.94
CA GLU A 153 -23.92 8.58 3.58
C GLU A 153 -25.41 8.92 3.50
N ASP A 154 -26.05 8.69 2.35
CA ASP A 154 -27.49 8.92 2.19
C ASP A 154 -28.30 8.01 3.14
N LEU A 155 -27.90 6.74 3.28
CA LEU A 155 -28.55 5.80 4.18
C LEU A 155 -28.36 6.21 5.65
N LYS A 156 -27.15 6.67 6.03
CA LYS A 156 -26.90 7.21 7.37
C LYS A 156 -27.77 8.44 7.65
N ALA A 157 -27.91 9.35 6.67
CA ALA A 157 -28.76 10.53 6.79
C ALA A 157 -30.24 10.15 6.97
N GLN A 158 -30.73 9.17 6.20
CA GLN A 158 -32.09 8.64 6.34
C GLN A 158 -32.33 8.01 7.72
N LEU A 159 -31.37 7.25 8.24
CA LEU A 159 -31.46 6.66 9.58
C LEU A 159 -31.44 7.73 10.67
N ALA A 160 -30.66 8.80 10.50
CA ALA A 160 -30.63 9.92 11.45
C ALA A 160 -31.96 10.70 11.49
N LEU A 161 -32.67 10.76 10.37
CA LEU A 161 -33.98 11.42 10.25
C LEU A 161 -35.16 10.52 10.66
N ARG A 162 -34.93 9.23 10.93
CA ARG A 162 -35.99 8.28 11.26
C ARG A 162 -36.51 8.54 12.68
N PRO A 163 -37.80 8.88 12.86
CA PRO A 163 -38.38 9.06 14.19
C PRO A 163 -38.41 7.74 14.96
N ALA A 164 -38.15 7.80 16.27
CA ALA A 164 -38.04 6.64 17.18
C ALA A 164 -39.29 5.73 17.22
N THR A 165 -40.41 6.16 16.65
CA THR A 165 -41.69 5.44 16.65
C THR A 165 -41.78 4.32 15.59
N ALA A 166 -40.85 4.23 14.64
CA ALA A 166 -40.88 3.22 13.58
C ALA A 166 -40.26 1.85 13.98
N ALA A 167 -40.07 1.58 15.27
CA ALA A 167 -39.39 0.36 15.76
C ALA A 167 -40.32 -0.86 15.98
N ASN A 168 -41.61 -0.77 15.68
CA ASN A 168 -42.56 -1.90 15.79
C ASN A 168 -43.18 -2.24 14.43
N GLY A 169 -42.41 -2.94 13.60
CA GLY A 169 -42.88 -3.50 12.34
C GLY A 169 -41.87 -4.54 11.87
N GLY A 170 -42.02 -5.78 12.36
CA GLY A 170 -41.20 -6.90 11.95
C GLY A 170 -41.36 -7.17 10.45
N ALA A 171 -40.41 -6.70 9.65
CA ALA A 171 -40.14 -7.26 8.35
C ALA A 171 -39.03 -8.28 8.52
N ALA A 172 -39.38 -9.55 8.39
CA ALA A 172 -38.44 -10.66 8.39
C ALA A 172 -37.36 -10.40 7.33
N PHE A 173 -36.13 -10.15 7.77
CA PHE A 173 -34.97 -10.21 6.91
C PHE A 173 -34.75 -11.69 6.54
N SER A 174 -35.15 -12.07 5.32
CA SER A 174 -34.68 -13.31 4.73
C SER A 174 -33.16 -13.21 4.54
N PRO A 175 -32.36 -14.11 5.12
CA PRO A 175 -30.91 -14.04 4.96
C PRO A 175 -30.55 -14.31 3.50
N VAL A 176 -29.82 -13.37 2.89
CA VAL A 176 -29.14 -13.61 1.61
C VAL A 176 -28.11 -14.70 1.85
N ASN A 177 -28.31 -15.86 1.22
CA ASN A 177 -27.36 -16.97 1.25
C ASN A 177 -26.12 -16.60 0.42
N PRO A 178 -24.91 -16.48 1.02
CA PRO A 178 -23.72 -15.98 0.34
C PRO A 178 -23.07 -17.00 -0.62
N SER A 179 -23.61 -18.23 -0.74
CA SER A 179 -22.96 -19.31 -1.49
C SER A 179 -23.22 -19.30 -3.01
N ASN A 180 -23.91 -18.31 -3.58
CA ASN A 180 -24.05 -18.23 -5.05
C ASN A 180 -24.34 -16.80 -5.54
N PRO A 181 -23.34 -16.00 -5.94
CA PRO A 181 -23.60 -14.80 -6.71
C PRO A 181 -23.96 -15.25 -8.13
N LYS A 182 -25.27 -15.30 -8.41
CA LYS A 182 -25.80 -15.58 -9.75
C LYS A 182 -25.32 -14.46 -10.69
N PRO A 183 -24.52 -14.74 -11.73
CA PRO A 183 -24.14 -13.72 -12.69
C PRO A 183 -25.37 -13.34 -13.50
N LEU A 184 -25.79 -12.07 -13.41
CA LEU A 184 -26.75 -11.51 -14.35
C LEU A 184 -26.02 -11.25 -15.67
N LEU A 185 -25.99 -12.24 -16.57
CA LEU A 185 -25.69 -11.99 -17.97
C LEU A 185 -26.86 -11.21 -18.60
N PRO A 186 -26.58 -10.17 -19.41
CA PRO A 186 -27.52 -9.76 -20.44
C PRO A 186 -27.54 -10.81 -21.54
N ALA A 187 -28.70 -11.43 -21.74
CA ALA A 187 -29.00 -12.18 -22.94
C ALA A 187 -29.03 -11.22 -24.13
N GLN A 188 -28.09 -11.39 -25.06
CA GLN A 188 -28.33 -11.27 -26.49
C GLN A 188 -27.15 -11.88 -27.25
N ALA A 189 -27.38 -13.11 -27.69
CA ALA A 189 -26.61 -13.74 -28.75
C ALA A 189 -26.88 -13.00 -30.06
N ALA A 190 -25.83 -12.43 -30.65
CA ALA A 190 -25.77 -12.14 -32.07
C ALA A 190 -24.39 -12.59 -32.56
N SER A 191 -24.37 -13.83 -33.08
CA SER A 191 -23.54 -14.30 -34.20
C SER A 191 -22.16 -13.66 -34.40
N ASN A 192 -21.12 -14.34 -33.91
CA ASN A 192 -19.77 -14.19 -34.46
C ASN A 192 -19.68 -14.91 -35.82
N PRO A 193 -19.19 -14.27 -36.89
CA PRO A 193 -18.46 -14.99 -37.92
C PRO A 193 -17.02 -15.21 -37.43
N ALA A 194 -16.60 -16.47 -37.45
CA ALA A 194 -15.23 -16.88 -37.24
C ALA A 194 -14.30 -16.17 -38.26
N VAL A 195 -13.26 -15.49 -37.78
CA VAL A 195 -12.12 -15.12 -38.62
C VAL A 195 -11.06 -16.21 -38.52
N GLN A 196 -10.96 -16.90 -39.64
CA GLN A 196 -10.13 -18.03 -39.96
C GLN A 196 -8.67 -17.57 -40.14
N TYR A 197 -7.73 -18.23 -39.46
CA TYR A 197 -6.31 -18.09 -39.74
C TYR A 197 -6.01 -18.74 -41.10
N GLY A 198 -5.67 -17.92 -42.10
CA GLY A 198 -5.27 -18.31 -43.45
C GLY A 198 -3.93 -17.67 -43.83
N GLN A 199 -3.11 -18.46 -44.54
CA GLN A 199 -1.67 -18.30 -44.75
C GLN A 199 -1.28 -17.28 -45.84
N ALA A 200 -0.08 -16.71 -45.63
CA ALA A 200 1.06 -16.48 -46.54
C ALA A 200 0.96 -15.70 -47.88
N ALA A 201 1.96 -14.80 -48.01
CA ALA A 201 2.64 -14.26 -49.21
C ALA A 201 1.79 -13.39 -50.16
N GLU A 202 2.23 -12.20 -50.60
CA GLU A 202 3.45 -11.95 -51.40
C GLU A 202 4.07 -10.55 -51.16
N ARG A 203 5.41 -10.49 -51.24
CA ARG A 203 6.23 -9.33 -51.68
C ARG A 203 6.71 -9.67 -53.12
N PRO A 204 7.22 -8.75 -53.99
CA PRO A 204 8.14 -7.65 -53.65
C PRO A 204 8.17 -6.39 -54.57
N THR A 205 8.77 -5.30 -54.08
CA THR A 205 9.76 -4.42 -54.77
C THR A 205 10.43 -3.56 -53.66
N ALA A 206 11.70 -3.81 -53.26
CA ALA A 206 12.97 -3.27 -53.77
C ALA A 206 12.97 -1.72 -53.86
N SER A 207 13.91 -0.91 -53.35
CA SER A 207 15.20 -0.99 -52.60
C SER A 207 15.63 0.50 -52.36
N PRO A 208 16.83 0.90 -51.86
CA PRO A 208 17.82 0.29 -50.97
C PRO A 208 18.22 1.22 -49.79
N ALA A 209 18.83 0.68 -48.73
CA ALA A 209 19.95 1.30 -48.00
C ALA A 209 20.54 0.34 -46.95
N SER A 210 21.61 -0.33 -47.36
CA SER A 210 22.82 -0.67 -46.57
C SER A 210 22.70 -1.63 -45.37
N ASP A 211 22.96 -2.92 -45.64
CA ASP A 211 23.91 -3.75 -44.86
C ASP A 211 25.28 -3.02 -44.79
N GLU A 212 26.19 -3.18 -43.82
CA GLU A 212 26.52 -4.33 -42.99
C GLU A 212 27.47 -3.88 -41.84
N THR A 213 27.52 -4.69 -40.78
CA THR A 213 28.66 -4.85 -39.87
C THR A 213 28.76 -3.93 -38.65
N ALA A 214 28.05 -4.31 -37.58
CA ALA A 214 28.66 -4.35 -36.25
C ALA A 214 28.09 -5.55 -35.48
N ARG A 215 28.66 -6.73 -35.74
CA ARG A 215 28.53 -7.90 -34.86
C ARG A 215 29.25 -7.54 -33.56
N SER A 216 28.57 -6.80 -32.69
CA SER A 216 29.03 -6.52 -31.34
C SER A 216 29.05 -7.86 -30.61
N THR A 217 30.23 -8.43 -30.43
CA THR A 217 30.45 -9.48 -29.44
C THR A 217 30.10 -8.89 -28.07
N THR A 218 28.83 -8.94 -27.71
CA THR A 218 28.29 -8.48 -26.43
C THR A 218 28.95 -9.33 -25.36
N ALA A 219 29.92 -8.76 -24.64
CA ALA A 219 30.55 -9.45 -23.53
C ALA A 219 29.42 -9.82 -22.55
N SER A 220 29.23 -11.10 -22.27
CA SER A 220 28.21 -11.54 -21.32
C SER A 220 28.89 -12.04 -20.06
N LYS A 221 28.34 -11.69 -18.90
CA LYS A 221 28.82 -12.15 -17.60
C LYS A 221 27.78 -13.04 -16.95
N SER A 222 28.19 -14.15 -16.39
CA SER A 222 27.28 -15.02 -15.64
C SER A 222 27.19 -14.59 -14.18
N HIS A 223 25.98 -14.59 -13.63
CA HIS A 223 25.69 -14.31 -12.24
C HIS A 223 24.92 -15.48 -11.63
N VAL A 224 25.37 -15.97 -10.47
CA VAL A 224 24.66 -17.00 -9.71
C VAL A 224 23.76 -16.31 -8.69
N VAL A 225 22.46 -16.50 -8.85
CA VAL A 225 21.41 -15.92 -8.02
C VAL A 225 21.61 -16.30 -6.56
N ARG A 226 21.57 -15.31 -5.68
CA ARG A 226 21.64 -15.48 -4.22
C ARG A 226 20.26 -15.30 -3.60
N SER A 227 20.12 -15.68 -2.34
CA SER A 227 18.89 -15.43 -1.59
C SER A 227 18.59 -13.94 -1.52
N GLY A 228 17.39 -13.54 -1.94
CA GLY A 228 16.96 -12.13 -1.97
C GLY A 228 17.20 -11.42 -3.31
N ASP A 229 17.89 -12.03 -4.26
CA ASP A 229 18.05 -11.45 -5.59
C ASP A 229 16.73 -11.44 -6.36
N THR A 230 16.50 -10.34 -7.08
CA THR A 230 15.42 -10.22 -8.06
C THR A 230 16.01 -9.86 -9.41
N PRO A 231 15.36 -10.21 -10.54
CA PRO A 231 15.84 -9.82 -11.86
C PRO A 231 16.08 -8.31 -11.99
N TYR A 232 15.24 -7.51 -11.33
CA TYR A 232 15.39 -6.06 -11.28
C TYR A 232 16.64 -5.63 -10.48
N ALA A 233 16.86 -6.21 -9.30
CA ALA A 233 18.03 -5.92 -8.48
C ALA A 233 19.34 -6.33 -9.20
N ILE A 234 19.36 -7.49 -9.85
CA ILE A 234 20.48 -7.96 -10.67
C ILE A 234 20.70 -7.02 -11.86
N ALA A 235 19.66 -6.69 -12.63
CA ALA A 235 19.80 -5.77 -13.77
C ALA A 235 20.41 -4.43 -13.32
N ARG A 236 19.92 -3.88 -12.21
CA ARG A 236 20.40 -2.64 -11.63
C ARG A 236 21.84 -2.72 -11.12
N SER A 237 22.24 -3.81 -10.46
CA SER A 237 23.59 -3.96 -9.94
C SER A 237 24.66 -4.04 -11.03
N TYR A 238 24.28 -4.51 -12.22
CA TYR A 238 25.17 -4.59 -13.38
C TYR A 238 24.96 -3.45 -14.40
N GLY A 239 24.09 -2.48 -14.09
CA GLY A 239 23.84 -1.33 -14.97
C GLY A 239 23.16 -1.67 -16.30
N VAL A 240 22.49 -2.82 -16.39
CA VAL A 240 21.83 -3.28 -17.62
C VAL A 240 20.32 -3.05 -17.54
N LYS A 241 19.66 -2.86 -18.70
CA LYS A 241 18.20 -2.78 -18.74
C LYS A 241 17.59 -4.14 -18.43
N LEU A 242 16.53 -4.16 -17.61
CA LEU A 242 15.82 -5.42 -17.28
C LEU A 242 15.36 -6.16 -18.53
N ALA A 243 14.82 -5.45 -19.52
CA ALA A 243 14.40 -6.04 -20.79
C ALA A 243 15.55 -6.75 -21.51
N SER A 244 16.76 -6.18 -21.49
CA SER A 244 17.96 -6.80 -22.07
C SER A 244 18.39 -8.03 -21.29
N LEU A 245 18.35 -7.97 -19.95
CA LEU A 245 18.62 -9.12 -19.08
C LEU A 245 17.63 -10.27 -19.36
N LEU A 246 16.33 -9.99 -19.47
CA LEU A 246 15.32 -11.00 -19.80
C LEU A 246 15.51 -11.56 -21.21
N GLY A 247 15.84 -10.70 -22.18
CA GLY A 247 16.12 -11.11 -23.56
C GLY A 247 17.33 -12.03 -23.68
N ALA A 248 18.36 -11.84 -22.84
CA ALA A 248 19.53 -12.71 -22.78
C ALA A 248 19.26 -14.05 -22.07
N ASN A 249 18.12 -14.22 -21.40
CA ASN A 249 17.75 -15.44 -20.67
C ASN A 249 16.35 -15.93 -21.08
N PRO A 250 16.17 -16.37 -22.34
CA PRO A 250 14.89 -16.91 -22.80
C PRO A 250 14.51 -18.13 -21.96
N GLY A 251 13.29 -18.10 -21.40
CA GLY A 251 12.77 -19.16 -20.53
C GLY A 251 12.99 -18.94 -19.03
N MET A 252 13.73 -17.90 -18.62
CA MET A 252 13.79 -17.49 -17.23
C MET A 252 12.46 -16.84 -16.80
N ASP A 253 11.79 -17.41 -15.80
CA ASP A 253 10.61 -16.80 -15.18
C ASP A 253 11.03 -15.76 -14.13
N PRO A 254 10.74 -14.46 -14.34
CA PRO A 254 11.15 -13.39 -13.42
C PRO A 254 10.55 -13.52 -12.01
N ARG A 255 9.45 -14.25 -11.86
CA ARG A 255 8.74 -14.46 -10.58
C ARG A 255 9.25 -15.69 -9.82
N ARG A 256 10.11 -16.51 -10.43
CA ARG A 256 10.54 -17.81 -9.89
C ARG A 256 12.06 -17.98 -9.92
N LEU A 257 12.82 -16.90 -9.71
CA LEU A 257 14.27 -16.98 -9.52
C LEU A 257 14.58 -17.82 -8.27
N ARG A 258 15.45 -18.82 -8.43
CA ARG A 258 15.90 -19.67 -7.33
C ARG A 258 17.36 -19.36 -6.98
N PRO A 259 17.72 -19.29 -5.69
CA PRO A 259 19.13 -19.25 -5.29
C PRO A 259 19.90 -20.42 -5.91
N GLY A 260 21.08 -20.14 -6.45
CA GLY A 260 21.92 -21.08 -7.20
C GLY A 260 21.65 -21.11 -8.71
N GLN A 261 20.60 -20.46 -9.20
CA GLN A 261 20.33 -20.36 -10.63
C GLN A 261 21.33 -19.42 -11.33
N THR A 262 21.83 -19.80 -12.49
CA THR A 262 22.71 -18.95 -13.29
C THR A 262 21.91 -18.05 -14.24
N VAL A 263 22.22 -16.76 -14.24
CA VAL A 263 21.63 -15.74 -15.09
C VAL A 263 22.73 -15.11 -15.95
N VAL A 264 22.49 -15.02 -17.26
CA VAL A 264 23.38 -14.41 -18.24
C VAL A 264 23.12 -12.90 -18.28
N ILE A 265 24.15 -12.11 -18.02
CA ILE A 265 24.07 -10.65 -18.00
C ILE A 265 24.70 -10.10 -19.28
N PRO A 266 23.93 -9.48 -20.19
CA PRO A 266 24.48 -8.89 -21.41
C PRO A 266 25.16 -7.56 -21.07
N LEU A 267 26.49 -7.53 -21.05
CA LEU A 267 27.26 -6.29 -20.90
C LEU A 267 27.37 -5.65 -22.30
N GLN A 268 27.08 -4.35 -22.38
CA GLN A 268 27.26 -3.60 -23.62
C GLN A 268 28.72 -3.24 -23.82
#